data_AF-A0AAU6GGE8-F1
#
_entry.id   AF-A0AAU6GGE8-F1
#
_cell.length_a   1.000
_cell.length_b   1.000
_cell.length_c   1.000
_cell.angle_alpha   90.00
_cell.angle_beta   90.00
_cell.angle_gamma   90.00
#
_symmetry.space_group_name_H-M   'P 1'
#
loop_
_entity.id
_entity.type
_entity.pdbx_description
1 polymer ?
#
loop_
_entity_poly.entity_id
_entity_poly.type
_entity_poly.pdbx_seq_one_letter_code
_entity_poly.pdbx_strand_id
1 'polypeptide(L)'
;MWAAFRRGEWYADGGEVRAAVVRRLLLAPPPAEPGHLPRLRIRDVRITGRLDLAEAVVAGTLRLRNCRFEQAPCLDGAALGALELRDCLLPGLSGVGVTIGGKCEITGCRVEGPTDLYGASIGGTLHLENSRLTGHGERRGERALHLLCATVGGDIQAGSGFAVDGRTDLRDTSVRGSVVLTGAELRNPSGTALKANRLHIGGNLNCRGGFVAEGTVDLCDARVGGGALFEDASLSAGHGPALRAHGIDVGAEFNLCDGFTALGRLSMSSITVRSRFCFKDGLIDAPAGQPALISRRSTASELDLRFREPVKGWVSLSHTRVTVLNATPETWPRAVRMDGMVYDSLLPQLPARQRLPLLARDPEGFTPQPYEQLAATYRQHGHDRDARTVLLAQQRRLRGTLPWPGRVWSGFQDLTVGYGYRPMRAVWWLCAIMLSGILLFTRWPPQAVDPGKPPHFQAAIYTFDLVLPLVDFGQEQAFSPRGGLQWAAVVLVCLGWLLATTAAAGANRVLRRN
;
A
#
# COMPACT_ATOMS: atom_id res chain seq x y z
N MET A 1 -51.03 -3.80 -28.20
CA MET A 1 -50.23 -4.37 -27.07
C MET A 1 -50.65 -5.80 -26.67
N TRP A 2 -51.94 -6.09 -26.41
CA TRP A 2 -52.37 -7.44 -25.98
C TRP A 2 -51.97 -8.58 -26.94
N ALA A 3 -52.20 -8.43 -28.25
CA ALA A 3 -51.81 -9.45 -29.24
C ALA A 3 -50.28 -9.68 -29.25
N ALA A 4 -49.49 -8.60 -29.23
CA ALA A 4 -48.04 -8.68 -29.16
C ALA A 4 -47.55 -9.40 -27.89
N PHE A 5 -48.18 -9.16 -26.75
CA PHE A 5 -47.87 -9.87 -25.50
C PHE A 5 -48.09 -11.37 -25.63
N ARG A 6 -49.25 -11.80 -26.17
CA ARG A 6 -49.61 -13.23 -26.32
C ARG A 6 -48.65 -13.97 -27.25
N ARG A 7 -48.12 -13.29 -28.26
CA ARG A 7 -47.10 -13.80 -29.20
C ARG A 7 -45.65 -13.65 -28.71
N GLY A 8 -45.42 -12.86 -27.67
CA GLY A 8 -44.06 -12.52 -27.20
C GLY A 8 -43.29 -11.59 -28.15
N GLU A 9 -44.02 -10.84 -28.98
CA GLU A 9 -43.48 -9.87 -29.94
C GLU A 9 -43.24 -8.50 -29.29
N TRP A 10 -42.42 -7.67 -29.93
CA TRP A 10 -42.24 -6.28 -29.52
C TRP A 10 -43.49 -5.46 -29.80
N TYR A 11 -44.00 -4.77 -28.78
CA TYR A 11 -44.93 -3.68 -28.97
C TYR A 11 -44.16 -2.38 -29.20
N ALA A 12 -44.41 -1.72 -30.34
CA ALA A 12 -43.73 -0.50 -30.77
C ALA A 12 -44.68 0.32 -31.63
N ASP A 13 -45.33 1.32 -31.05
CA ASP A 13 -46.31 2.17 -31.74
C ASP A 13 -45.85 3.65 -31.76
N GLY A 14 -44.66 3.96 -31.24
CA GLY A 14 -44.15 5.33 -31.14
C GLY A 14 -44.89 6.23 -30.14
N GLY A 15 -46.08 5.81 -29.68
CA GLY A 15 -46.98 6.61 -28.87
C GLY A 15 -46.84 6.43 -27.36
N GLU A 16 -47.95 6.70 -26.66
CA GLU A 16 -48.02 6.64 -25.20
C GLU A 16 -48.67 5.34 -24.70
N VAL A 17 -48.13 4.79 -23.62
CA VAL A 17 -48.66 3.61 -22.93
C VAL A 17 -48.87 3.95 -21.46
N ARG A 18 -50.11 3.88 -20.98
CA ARG A 18 -50.40 4.07 -19.56
C ARG A 18 -49.76 2.95 -18.73
N ALA A 19 -49.03 3.32 -17.68
CA ALA A 19 -48.38 2.40 -16.75
C ALA A 19 -49.36 1.40 -16.12
N ALA A 20 -50.61 1.81 -15.88
CA ALA A 20 -51.67 0.93 -15.39
C ALA A 20 -51.96 -0.25 -16.33
N VAL A 21 -51.81 -0.07 -17.65
CA VAL A 21 -52.01 -1.16 -18.63
C VAL A 21 -50.82 -2.12 -18.61
N VAL A 22 -49.60 -1.58 -18.45
CA VAL A 22 -48.38 -2.39 -18.25
C VAL A 22 -48.50 -3.23 -16.98
N ARG A 23 -48.87 -2.62 -15.84
CA ARG A 23 -49.12 -3.33 -14.57
C ARG A 23 -50.17 -4.43 -14.75
N ARG A 24 -51.32 -4.13 -15.38
CA ARG A 24 -52.38 -5.12 -15.61
C ARG A 24 -51.91 -6.32 -16.43
N LEU A 25 -51.12 -6.09 -17.48
CA LEU A 25 -50.55 -7.16 -18.31
C LEU A 25 -49.60 -8.08 -17.53
N LEU A 26 -48.86 -7.52 -16.58
CA LEU A 26 -47.91 -8.27 -15.77
C LEU A 26 -48.60 -9.07 -14.65
N LEU A 27 -49.64 -8.51 -14.03
CA LEU A 27 -50.38 -9.15 -12.93
C LEU A 27 -51.46 -10.13 -13.38
N ALA A 28 -52.08 -9.86 -14.54
CA ALA A 28 -53.14 -10.69 -15.12
C ALA A 28 -52.85 -10.92 -16.61
N PRO A 29 -51.82 -11.72 -16.93
CA PRO A 29 -51.41 -11.94 -18.32
C PRO A 29 -52.51 -12.68 -19.10
N PRO A 30 -52.84 -12.25 -20.33
CA PRO A 30 -53.74 -13.01 -21.19
C PRO A 30 -53.12 -14.37 -21.57
N PRO A 31 -53.94 -15.39 -21.90
CA PRO A 31 -53.43 -16.70 -22.28
C PRO A 31 -52.54 -16.60 -23.53
N ALA A 32 -51.52 -17.43 -23.62
CA ALA A 32 -50.64 -17.47 -24.79
C ALA A 32 -51.42 -17.73 -26.09
N GLU A 33 -50.88 -17.31 -27.23
CA GLU A 33 -51.31 -17.91 -28.51
C GLU A 33 -50.65 -19.29 -28.65
N PRO A 34 -51.34 -20.31 -29.19
CA PRO A 34 -50.73 -21.62 -29.42
C PRO A 34 -49.40 -21.50 -30.17
N GLY A 35 -48.37 -22.21 -29.66
CA GLY A 35 -47.01 -22.16 -30.22
C GLY A 35 -46.17 -20.93 -29.80
N HIS A 36 -46.71 -19.99 -29.02
CA HIS A 36 -46.01 -18.79 -28.60
C HIS A 36 -45.77 -18.74 -27.08
N LEU A 37 -44.73 -18.03 -26.66
CA LEU A 37 -44.46 -17.74 -25.25
C LEU A 37 -44.90 -16.31 -24.91
N PRO A 38 -45.83 -16.11 -23.97
CA PRO A 38 -46.32 -14.79 -23.63
C PRO A 38 -45.23 -14.00 -22.89
N ARG A 39 -44.89 -12.81 -23.38
CA ARG A 39 -43.82 -11.96 -22.82
C ARG A 39 -44.15 -10.49 -23.00
N LEU A 40 -43.88 -9.69 -21.97
CA LEU A 40 -43.96 -8.24 -22.11
C LEU A 40 -42.67 -7.70 -22.72
N ARG A 41 -42.79 -7.17 -23.93
CA ARG A 41 -41.71 -6.49 -24.66
C ARG A 41 -42.24 -5.19 -25.22
N ILE A 42 -41.72 -4.08 -24.71
CA ILE A 42 -42.15 -2.74 -25.09
C ILE A 42 -40.93 -1.97 -25.59
N ARG A 43 -41.04 -1.33 -26.75
CA ARG A 43 -40.00 -0.43 -27.25
C ARG A 43 -40.56 0.86 -27.86
N ASP A 44 -39.75 1.91 -27.86
CA ASP A 44 -40.04 3.17 -28.56
C ASP A 44 -41.38 3.81 -28.12
N VAL A 45 -41.64 3.84 -26.81
CA VAL A 45 -42.86 4.44 -26.24
C VAL A 45 -42.60 5.31 -25.03
N ARG A 46 -43.53 6.22 -24.76
CA ARG A 46 -43.62 6.96 -23.49
C ARG A 46 -44.58 6.26 -22.54
N ILE A 47 -44.10 5.92 -21.34
CA ILE A 47 -44.93 5.33 -20.28
C ILE A 47 -45.48 6.45 -19.39
N THR A 48 -46.81 6.60 -19.38
CA THR A 48 -47.51 7.65 -18.63
C THR A 48 -48.04 7.15 -17.29
N GLY A 49 -47.96 8.01 -16.27
CA GLY A 49 -48.22 7.66 -14.87
C GLY A 49 -47.14 6.76 -14.21
N ARG A 50 -47.34 6.40 -12.94
CA ARG A 50 -46.42 5.56 -12.16
C ARG A 50 -46.58 4.09 -12.51
N LEU A 51 -45.50 3.44 -12.98
CA LEU A 51 -45.45 1.98 -13.05
C LEU A 51 -45.15 1.45 -11.65
N ASP A 52 -46.22 1.23 -10.90
CA ASP A 52 -46.17 0.57 -9.61
C ASP A 52 -46.24 -0.94 -9.81
N LEU A 53 -45.25 -1.67 -9.33
CA LEU A 53 -45.16 -3.12 -9.22
C LEU A 53 -44.78 -3.53 -7.79
N ALA A 54 -45.01 -2.65 -6.81
CA ALA A 54 -44.71 -2.97 -5.42
C ALA A 54 -45.39 -4.27 -4.99
N GLU A 55 -44.62 -5.13 -4.33
CA GLU A 55 -45.02 -6.46 -3.83
C GLU A 55 -45.59 -7.41 -4.90
N ALA A 56 -45.44 -7.08 -6.18
CA ALA A 56 -45.95 -7.90 -7.27
C ALA A 56 -45.06 -9.10 -7.55
N VAL A 57 -45.66 -10.24 -7.87
CA VAL A 57 -44.96 -11.40 -8.42
C VAL A 57 -45.16 -11.44 -9.94
N VAL A 58 -44.08 -11.23 -10.68
CA VAL A 58 -44.03 -11.22 -12.14
C VAL A 58 -43.20 -12.42 -12.59
N ALA A 59 -43.89 -13.49 -13.04
CA ALA A 59 -43.24 -14.74 -13.43
C ALA A 59 -42.27 -14.61 -14.63
N GLY A 60 -42.40 -13.55 -15.44
CA GLY A 60 -41.63 -13.35 -16.67
C GLY A 60 -40.55 -12.29 -16.58
N THR A 61 -39.96 -11.98 -17.74
CA THR A 61 -39.03 -10.86 -17.91
C THR A 61 -39.79 -9.59 -18.26
N LEU A 62 -39.51 -8.50 -17.56
CA LEU A 62 -39.93 -7.15 -17.94
C LEU A 62 -38.90 -6.56 -18.91
N ARG A 63 -39.22 -6.50 -20.21
CA ARG A 63 -38.32 -5.96 -21.26
C ARG A 63 -38.82 -4.64 -21.81
N LEU A 64 -38.01 -3.60 -21.60
CA LEU A 64 -38.26 -2.22 -22.04
C LEU A 64 -37.04 -1.72 -22.80
N ARG A 65 -37.23 -1.19 -24.01
CA ARG A 65 -36.15 -0.66 -24.83
C ARG A 65 -36.49 0.72 -25.39
N ASN A 66 -35.60 1.70 -25.26
CA ASN A 66 -35.82 3.04 -25.78
C ASN A 66 -37.16 3.63 -25.29
N CYS A 67 -37.49 3.41 -24.01
CA CYS A 67 -38.71 3.88 -23.39
C CYS A 67 -38.44 5.10 -22.50
N ARG A 68 -39.39 6.04 -22.45
CA ARG A 68 -39.34 7.20 -21.55
C ARG A 68 -40.42 7.08 -20.48
N PHE A 69 -40.05 7.17 -19.22
CA PHE A 69 -40.99 7.17 -18.09
C PHE A 69 -41.35 8.59 -17.69
N GLU A 70 -42.64 8.84 -17.45
CA GLU A 70 -43.11 10.11 -16.88
C GLU A 70 -42.85 10.19 -15.37
N GLN A 71 -43.00 9.08 -14.66
CA GLN A 71 -42.80 8.98 -13.22
C GLN A 71 -41.91 7.78 -12.87
N ALA A 72 -41.26 7.83 -11.71
CA ALA A 72 -40.29 6.80 -11.32
C ALA A 72 -41.00 5.45 -11.13
N PRO A 73 -40.62 4.39 -11.87
CA PRO A 73 -41.12 3.04 -11.61
C PRO A 73 -40.79 2.59 -10.19
N CYS A 74 -41.74 1.88 -9.58
CA CYS A 74 -41.66 1.34 -8.23
C CYS A 74 -41.74 -0.18 -8.28
N LEU A 75 -40.67 -0.86 -7.88
CA LEU A 75 -40.50 -2.31 -7.87
C LEU A 75 -40.27 -2.82 -6.43
N ASP A 76 -40.63 -2.03 -5.42
CA ASP A 76 -40.33 -2.31 -4.01
C ASP A 76 -40.97 -3.63 -3.58
N GLY A 77 -40.16 -4.56 -3.04
CA GLY A 77 -40.60 -5.89 -2.63
C GLY A 77 -41.11 -6.78 -3.77
N ALA A 78 -40.98 -6.36 -5.04
CA ALA A 78 -41.45 -7.14 -6.18
C ALA A 78 -40.56 -8.37 -6.41
N ALA A 79 -41.13 -9.45 -6.95
CA ALA A 79 -40.41 -10.61 -7.41
C ALA A 79 -40.53 -10.72 -8.94
N LEU A 80 -39.42 -10.56 -9.67
CA LEU A 80 -39.38 -10.65 -11.13
C LEU A 80 -38.49 -11.82 -11.60
N GLY A 81 -38.86 -12.45 -12.71
CA GLY A 81 -37.98 -13.41 -13.37
C GLY A 81 -36.69 -12.77 -13.88
N ALA A 82 -36.80 -11.62 -14.55
CA ALA A 82 -35.67 -10.77 -14.95
C ALA A 82 -36.17 -9.34 -15.25
N LEU A 83 -35.27 -8.36 -15.13
CA LEU A 83 -35.53 -6.97 -15.48
C LEU A 83 -34.55 -6.54 -16.58
N GLU A 84 -35.06 -6.04 -17.70
CA GLU A 84 -34.24 -5.53 -18.80
C GLU A 84 -34.74 -4.15 -19.23
N LEU A 85 -34.04 -3.11 -18.78
CA LEU A 85 -34.18 -1.72 -19.19
C LEU A 85 -32.98 -1.38 -20.09
N ARG A 86 -33.24 -1.12 -21.37
CA ARG A 86 -32.20 -0.74 -22.33
C ARG A 86 -32.53 0.60 -22.97
N ASP A 87 -31.55 1.50 -23.03
CA ASP A 87 -31.69 2.81 -23.69
C ASP A 87 -32.88 3.64 -23.13
N CYS A 88 -33.27 3.40 -21.87
CA CYS A 88 -34.44 4.05 -21.26
C CYS A 88 -34.10 5.36 -20.56
N LEU A 89 -35.05 6.30 -20.53
CA LEU A 89 -35.02 7.49 -19.68
C LEU A 89 -35.96 7.33 -18.49
N LEU A 90 -35.40 7.43 -17.30
CA LEU A 90 -36.08 7.19 -16.02
C LEU A 90 -35.92 8.43 -15.12
N PRO A 91 -37.01 8.98 -14.55
CA PRO A 91 -36.90 10.03 -13.54
C PRO A 91 -36.44 9.51 -12.16
N GLY A 92 -36.23 8.19 -12.03
CA GLY A 92 -35.78 7.48 -10.84
C GLY A 92 -36.12 5.99 -10.99
N LEU A 93 -35.61 5.13 -10.11
CA LEU A 93 -35.98 3.72 -10.05
C LEU A 93 -35.97 3.28 -8.59
N SER A 94 -37.12 2.90 -8.06
CA SER A 94 -37.23 2.29 -6.72
C SER A 94 -37.39 0.79 -6.87
N GLY A 95 -36.55 0.03 -6.18
CA GLY A 95 -36.55 -1.43 -6.13
C GLY A 95 -36.04 -1.91 -4.78
N VAL A 96 -36.55 -1.31 -3.70
CA VAL A 96 -36.17 -1.64 -2.33
C VAL A 96 -36.62 -3.06 -2.03
N GLY A 97 -35.70 -3.96 -1.68
CA GLY A 97 -35.99 -5.37 -1.40
C GLY A 97 -36.48 -6.17 -2.62
N VAL A 98 -36.29 -5.66 -3.84
CA VAL A 98 -36.71 -6.38 -5.06
C VAL A 98 -35.94 -7.69 -5.20
N THR A 99 -36.64 -8.76 -5.56
CA THR A 99 -36.04 -10.05 -5.90
C THR A 99 -36.10 -10.24 -7.41
N ILE A 100 -34.95 -10.40 -8.05
CA ILE A 100 -34.82 -10.67 -9.47
C ILE A 100 -34.16 -12.04 -9.62
N GLY A 101 -34.92 -13.04 -10.06
CA GLY A 101 -34.42 -14.42 -10.13
C GLY A 101 -33.27 -14.60 -11.12
N GLY A 102 -33.28 -13.84 -12.21
CA GLY A 102 -32.26 -13.85 -13.25
C GLY A 102 -31.41 -12.59 -13.29
N LYS A 103 -31.07 -12.13 -14.50
CA LYS A 103 -30.30 -10.90 -14.70
C LYS A 103 -31.15 -9.65 -14.45
N CYS A 104 -30.48 -8.62 -13.92
CA CYS A 104 -30.98 -7.26 -13.86
C CYS A 104 -30.15 -6.42 -14.83
N GLU A 105 -30.78 -5.82 -15.82
CA GLU A 105 -30.09 -5.08 -16.87
C GLU A 105 -30.67 -3.66 -16.95
N ILE A 106 -29.80 -2.67 -16.75
CA ILE A 106 -30.07 -1.23 -16.83
C ILE A 106 -28.93 -0.64 -17.66
N THR A 107 -28.97 -0.85 -18.97
CA THR A 107 -27.86 -0.57 -19.91
C THR A 107 -28.24 0.54 -20.88
N GLY A 108 -27.34 1.49 -21.12
CA GLY A 108 -27.64 2.66 -21.96
C GLY A 108 -28.71 3.59 -21.36
N CYS A 109 -29.06 3.42 -20.09
CA CYS A 109 -30.13 4.16 -19.44
C CYS A 109 -29.64 5.50 -18.91
N ARG A 110 -30.50 6.51 -18.94
CA ARG A 110 -30.31 7.76 -18.20
C ARG A 110 -31.31 7.80 -17.05
N VAL A 111 -30.81 7.86 -15.82
CA VAL A 111 -31.63 7.94 -14.61
C VAL A 111 -31.37 9.27 -13.93
N GLU A 112 -32.38 10.14 -13.94
CA GLU A 112 -32.27 11.52 -13.44
C GLU A 112 -32.53 11.64 -11.94
N GLY A 113 -33.16 10.62 -11.34
CA GLY A 113 -33.38 10.49 -9.89
C GLY A 113 -32.65 9.27 -9.32
N PRO A 114 -32.81 8.98 -8.01
CA PRO A 114 -32.09 7.90 -7.37
C PRO A 114 -32.45 6.54 -7.97
N THR A 115 -31.44 5.68 -8.12
CA THR A 115 -31.61 4.25 -8.39
C THR A 115 -31.44 3.50 -7.06
N ASP A 116 -32.57 3.21 -6.41
CA ASP A 116 -32.59 2.55 -5.10
C ASP A 116 -32.86 1.05 -5.25
N LEU A 117 -31.83 0.26 -5.01
CA LEU A 117 -31.84 -1.21 -4.99
C LEU A 117 -31.37 -1.72 -3.61
N TYR A 118 -31.69 -0.96 -2.55
CA TYR A 118 -31.43 -1.36 -1.16
C TYR A 118 -31.98 -2.77 -0.90
N GLY A 119 -31.13 -3.67 -0.39
CA GLY A 119 -31.53 -5.03 -0.05
C GLY A 119 -32.01 -5.87 -1.24
N ALA A 120 -31.75 -5.45 -2.48
CA ALA A 120 -32.16 -6.21 -3.66
C ALA A 120 -31.44 -7.57 -3.72
N SER A 121 -32.14 -8.60 -4.16
CA SER A 121 -31.60 -9.94 -4.41
C SER A 121 -31.62 -10.24 -5.90
N ILE A 122 -30.46 -10.21 -6.55
CA ILE A 122 -30.31 -10.46 -7.98
C ILE A 122 -29.62 -11.81 -8.15
N GLY A 123 -30.35 -12.81 -8.64
CA GLY A 123 -29.81 -14.17 -8.83
C GLY A 123 -28.74 -14.26 -9.91
N GLY A 124 -28.81 -13.38 -10.93
CA GLY A 124 -27.83 -13.28 -12.01
C GLY A 124 -26.89 -12.09 -11.90
N THR A 125 -26.46 -11.58 -13.05
CA THR A 125 -25.59 -10.40 -13.19
C THR A 125 -26.41 -9.11 -13.19
N LEU A 126 -25.87 -8.07 -12.55
CA LEU A 126 -26.36 -6.69 -12.65
C LEU A 126 -25.55 -5.95 -13.74
N HIS A 127 -26.19 -5.60 -14.84
CA HIS A 127 -25.58 -4.84 -15.93
C HIS A 127 -25.98 -3.36 -15.84
N LEU A 128 -24.98 -2.48 -15.84
CA LEU A 128 -25.09 -1.02 -15.75
C LEU A 128 -24.30 -0.30 -16.86
N GLU A 129 -23.72 -1.04 -17.81
CA GLU A 129 -22.86 -0.50 -18.86
C GLU A 129 -23.55 0.60 -19.68
N ASN A 130 -22.77 1.59 -20.12
CA ASN A 130 -23.26 2.74 -20.90
C ASN A 130 -24.38 3.57 -20.24
N SER A 131 -24.66 3.37 -18.95
CA SER A 131 -25.72 4.10 -18.24
C SER A 131 -25.19 5.33 -17.51
N ARG A 132 -26.00 6.38 -17.45
CA ARG A 132 -25.72 7.62 -16.70
C ARG A 132 -26.72 7.79 -15.57
N LEU A 133 -26.23 7.77 -14.34
CA LEU A 133 -27.04 7.95 -13.13
C LEU A 133 -26.69 9.32 -12.53
N THR A 134 -27.57 10.31 -12.70
CA THR A 134 -27.33 11.69 -12.25
C THR A 134 -28.21 12.08 -11.06
N GLY A 135 -28.97 11.12 -10.54
CA GLY A 135 -29.96 11.37 -9.50
C GLY A 135 -29.35 11.63 -8.13
N HIS A 136 -29.20 12.90 -7.80
CA HIS A 136 -29.18 13.31 -6.40
C HIS A 136 -30.62 13.19 -5.88
N GLY A 137 -30.82 12.51 -4.75
CA GLY A 137 -32.12 12.65 -4.07
C GLY A 137 -32.32 14.08 -3.54
N GLU A 138 -33.45 14.34 -2.87
CA GLU A 138 -33.90 15.67 -2.45
C GLU A 138 -32.91 16.46 -1.59
N ARG A 139 -31.88 15.81 -1.00
CA ARG A 139 -30.79 16.47 -0.27
C ARG A 139 -29.43 16.32 -0.95
N ARG A 140 -28.62 17.39 -0.87
CA ARG A 140 -27.20 17.42 -1.30
C ARG A 140 -26.42 16.31 -0.58
N GLY A 141 -25.90 15.32 -1.32
CA GLY A 141 -25.20 14.13 -0.79
C GLY A 141 -25.99 12.81 -0.82
N GLU A 142 -27.20 12.81 -1.38
CA GLU A 142 -28.01 11.62 -1.59
C GLU A 142 -27.46 10.71 -2.71
N ARG A 143 -27.87 9.43 -2.64
CA ARG A 143 -27.25 8.31 -3.35
C ARG A 143 -27.81 8.24 -4.77
N ALA A 144 -26.94 8.26 -5.77
CA ALA A 144 -27.34 8.07 -7.16
C ALA A 144 -27.58 6.59 -7.48
N LEU A 145 -26.73 5.73 -6.92
CA LEU A 145 -26.89 4.27 -6.95
C LEU A 145 -26.78 3.72 -5.54
N HIS A 146 -27.84 3.06 -5.08
CA HIS A 146 -27.91 2.48 -3.74
C HIS A 146 -28.12 0.96 -3.83
N LEU A 147 -27.09 0.20 -3.46
CA LEU A 147 -27.07 -1.27 -3.43
C LEU A 147 -26.71 -1.79 -2.03
N LEU A 148 -26.91 -0.96 -1.00
CA LEU A 148 -26.63 -1.33 0.39
C LEU A 148 -27.38 -2.62 0.75
N CYS A 149 -26.67 -3.58 1.34
CA CYS A 149 -27.18 -4.91 1.70
C CYS A 149 -27.73 -5.74 0.53
N ALA A 150 -27.44 -5.38 -0.73
CA ALA A 150 -27.87 -6.18 -1.88
C ALA A 150 -27.05 -7.47 -2.02
N THR A 151 -27.62 -8.46 -2.70
CA THR A 151 -26.95 -9.72 -3.06
C THR A 151 -27.00 -9.91 -4.56
N VAL A 152 -25.85 -10.24 -5.16
CA VAL A 152 -25.70 -10.47 -6.60
C VAL A 152 -25.05 -11.83 -6.82
N GLY A 153 -25.81 -12.76 -7.40
CA GLY A 153 -25.36 -14.14 -7.66
C GLY A 153 -24.40 -14.25 -8.85
N GLY A 154 -24.37 -13.25 -9.73
CA GLY A 154 -23.40 -13.12 -10.81
C GLY A 154 -22.37 -12.02 -10.53
N ASP A 155 -22.08 -11.23 -11.56
CA ASP A 155 -21.20 -10.07 -11.49
C ASP A 155 -22.00 -8.76 -11.34
N ILE A 156 -21.32 -7.69 -10.96
CA ILE A 156 -21.78 -6.32 -11.25
C ILE A 156 -20.94 -5.82 -12.43
N GLN A 157 -21.56 -5.63 -13.60
CA GLN A 157 -20.92 -5.15 -14.81
C GLN A 157 -21.30 -3.69 -15.04
N ALA A 158 -20.40 -2.79 -14.67
CA ALA A 158 -20.56 -1.35 -14.74
C ALA A 158 -19.30 -0.73 -15.39
N GLY A 159 -18.88 -1.29 -16.52
CA GLY A 159 -17.66 -0.92 -17.24
C GLY A 159 -17.81 0.36 -18.07
N SER A 160 -17.20 0.38 -19.26
CA SER A 160 -17.04 1.60 -20.04
C SER A 160 -18.38 2.26 -20.38
N GLY A 161 -18.40 3.59 -20.33
CA GLY A 161 -19.60 4.39 -20.56
C GLY A 161 -20.55 4.47 -19.36
N PHE A 162 -20.29 3.74 -18.26
CA PHE A 162 -21.00 3.93 -17.01
C PHE A 162 -20.51 5.20 -16.28
N ALA A 163 -21.43 6.10 -15.97
CA ALA A 163 -21.12 7.33 -15.23
C ALA A 163 -22.15 7.58 -14.13
N VAL A 164 -21.67 7.97 -12.96
CA VAL A 164 -22.49 8.33 -11.81
C VAL A 164 -22.10 9.71 -11.32
N ASP A 165 -23.09 10.60 -11.23
CA ASP A 165 -22.97 11.87 -10.52
C ASP A 165 -23.74 11.78 -9.20
N GLY A 166 -23.00 11.71 -8.10
CA GLY A 166 -23.47 11.37 -6.77
C GLY A 166 -22.79 10.12 -6.21
N ARG A 167 -23.18 9.75 -5.00
CA ARG A 167 -22.59 8.60 -4.29
C ARG A 167 -23.12 7.28 -4.86
N THR A 168 -22.20 6.37 -5.14
CA THR A 168 -22.46 4.93 -5.34
C THR A 168 -22.25 4.19 -4.03
N ASP A 169 -23.28 3.57 -3.47
CA ASP A 169 -23.26 2.91 -2.15
C ASP A 169 -23.42 1.39 -2.31
N LEU A 170 -22.32 0.66 -2.19
CA LEU A 170 -22.19 -0.82 -2.22
C LEU A 170 -21.87 -1.40 -0.84
N ARG A 171 -22.21 -0.70 0.24
CA ARG A 171 -21.93 -1.17 1.60
C ARG A 171 -22.67 -2.46 1.90
N ASP A 172 -22.03 -3.38 2.60
CA ASP A 172 -22.63 -4.66 3.01
C ASP A 172 -23.21 -5.48 1.83
N THR A 173 -22.86 -5.14 0.59
CA THR A 173 -23.27 -5.87 -0.60
C THR A 173 -22.44 -7.14 -0.72
N SER A 174 -23.06 -8.24 -1.16
CA SER A 174 -22.36 -9.49 -1.48
C SER A 174 -22.48 -9.80 -2.97
N VAL A 175 -21.35 -9.98 -3.63
CA VAL A 175 -21.25 -10.32 -5.05
C VAL A 175 -20.50 -11.63 -5.17
N ARG A 176 -21.16 -12.69 -5.65
CA ARG A 176 -20.52 -14.00 -5.80
C ARG A 176 -19.41 -13.97 -6.86
N GLY A 177 -19.65 -13.22 -7.94
CA GLY A 177 -18.70 -13.00 -9.02
C GLY A 177 -17.77 -11.81 -8.75
N SER A 178 -17.54 -11.00 -9.78
CA SER A 178 -16.67 -9.82 -9.77
C SER A 178 -17.47 -8.52 -9.84
N VAL A 179 -16.85 -7.43 -9.40
CA VAL A 179 -17.34 -6.06 -9.64
C VAL A 179 -16.43 -5.42 -10.69
N VAL A 180 -17.00 -5.10 -11.85
CA VAL A 180 -16.28 -4.56 -13.00
C VAL A 180 -16.68 -3.10 -13.20
N LEU A 181 -15.71 -2.21 -13.01
CA LEU A 181 -15.80 -0.75 -13.13
C LEU A 181 -14.79 -0.21 -14.16
N THR A 182 -14.42 -1.04 -15.14
CA THR A 182 -13.40 -0.70 -16.14
C THR A 182 -13.80 0.53 -16.95
N GLY A 183 -13.05 1.63 -16.85
CA GLY A 183 -13.37 2.89 -17.53
C GLY A 183 -14.65 3.59 -17.04
N ALA A 184 -15.15 3.25 -15.84
CA ALA A 184 -16.29 3.93 -15.24
C ALA A 184 -15.91 5.28 -14.63
N GLU A 185 -16.86 6.23 -14.62
CA GLU A 185 -16.68 7.54 -14.00
C GLU A 185 -17.61 7.72 -12.80
N LEU A 186 -17.06 7.83 -11.60
CA LEU A 186 -17.82 8.06 -10.36
C LEU A 186 -17.46 9.43 -9.78
N ARG A 187 -18.42 10.35 -9.75
CA ARG A 187 -18.19 11.74 -9.34
C ARG A 187 -19.05 12.09 -8.12
N ASN A 188 -18.40 12.44 -7.03
CA ASN A 188 -18.99 13.04 -5.84
C ASN A 188 -17.91 13.87 -5.10
N PRO A 189 -17.47 15.01 -5.68
CA PRO A 189 -16.26 15.71 -5.25
C PRO A 189 -16.32 16.24 -3.80
N SER A 190 -17.52 16.44 -3.26
CA SER A 190 -17.74 16.91 -1.89
C SER A 190 -17.75 15.78 -0.85
N GLY A 191 -17.65 14.51 -1.26
CA GLY A 191 -17.76 13.36 -0.37
C GLY A 191 -17.19 12.07 -0.93
N THR A 192 -17.91 10.97 -0.72
CA THR A 192 -17.50 9.62 -1.14
C THR A 192 -18.15 9.28 -2.48
N ALA A 193 -17.34 9.07 -3.52
CA ALA A 193 -17.81 8.65 -4.85
C ALA A 193 -18.26 7.18 -4.85
N LEU A 194 -17.43 6.30 -4.27
CA LEU A 194 -17.72 4.88 -4.11
C LEU A 194 -17.61 4.49 -2.64
N LYS A 195 -18.75 4.12 -2.04
CA LYS A 195 -18.82 3.68 -0.65
C LYS A 195 -19.08 2.17 -0.61
N ALA A 196 -18.03 1.39 -0.38
CA ALA A 196 -18.01 -0.06 -0.46
C ALA A 196 -17.47 -0.69 0.84
N ASN A 197 -17.83 -0.11 1.98
CA ASN A 197 -17.46 -0.67 3.29
C ASN A 197 -18.08 -2.05 3.46
N ARG A 198 -17.29 -3.03 3.92
CA ARG A 198 -17.72 -4.43 4.13
C ARG A 198 -18.31 -5.08 2.87
N LEU A 199 -17.95 -4.59 1.68
CA LEU A 199 -18.28 -5.24 0.41
C LEU A 199 -17.61 -6.62 0.35
N HIS A 200 -18.37 -7.65 -0.01
CA HIS A 200 -17.85 -9.00 -0.22
C HIS A 200 -17.91 -9.35 -1.70
N ILE A 201 -16.77 -9.71 -2.29
CA ILE A 201 -16.64 -10.11 -3.69
C ILE A 201 -15.96 -11.47 -3.74
N GLY A 202 -16.54 -12.45 -4.44
CA GLY A 202 -15.89 -13.75 -4.64
C GLY A 202 -14.74 -13.70 -5.65
N GLY A 203 -14.90 -12.89 -6.70
CA GLY A 203 -13.91 -12.63 -7.74
C GLY A 203 -13.11 -11.34 -7.54
N ASN A 204 -12.91 -10.59 -8.62
CA ASN A 204 -12.08 -9.38 -8.64
C ASN A 204 -12.90 -8.10 -8.45
N LEU A 205 -12.27 -7.08 -7.87
CA LEU A 205 -12.68 -5.68 -8.04
C LEU A 205 -11.83 -5.10 -9.17
N ASN A 206 -12.43 -4.88 -10.34
CA ASN A 206 -11.73 -4.45 -11.55
C ASN A 206 -12.04 -2.99 -11.90
N CYS A 207 -11.17 -2.08 -11.49
CA CYS A 207 -11.21 -0.64 -11.76
C CYS A 207 -10.14 -0.24 -12.79
N ARG A 208 -9.86 -1.09 -13.78
CA ARG A 208 -8.82 -0.84 -14.79
C ARG A 208 -9.25 0.10 -15.91
N GLY A 209 -8.30 0.51 -16.75
CA GLY A 209 -8.56 1.04 -18.08
C GLY A 209 -9.30 2.38 -18.06
N GLY A 210 -8.75 3.35 -17.33
CA GLY A 210 -9.29 4.70 -17.24
C GLY A 210 -10.44 4.87 -16.26
N PHE A 211 -10.54 4.05 -15.21
CA PHE A 211 -11.50 4.30 -14.13
C PHE A 211 -11.21 5.65 -13.47
N VAL A 212 -12.22 6.50 -13.33
CA VAL A 212 -12.10 7.81 -12.69
C VAL A 212 -13.00 7.88 -11.48
N ALA A 213 -12.43 8.24 -10.33
CA ALA A 213 -13.19 8.61 -9.14
C ALA A 213 -12.82 10.02 -8.67
N GLU A 214 -13.83 10.90 -8.63
CA GLU A 214 -13.73 12.24 -8.04
C GLU A 214 -14.48 12.26 -6.71
N GLY A 215 -13.77 12.15 -5.61
CA GLY A 215 -14.28 11.88 -4.27
C GLY A 215 -13.61 10.64 -3.68
N THR A 216 -13.84 10.38 -2.39
CA THR A 216 -13.24 9.22 -1.72
C THR A 216 -13.78 7.91 -2.31
N VAL A 217 -12.89 6.96 -2.58
CA VAL A 217 -13.20 5.52 -2.72
C VAL A 217 -12.96 4.85 -1.37
N ASP A 218 -14.02 4.33 -0.75
CA ASP A 218 -13.98 3.71 0.58
C ASP A 218 -14.23 2.19 0.49
N LEU A 219 -13.18 1.41 0.71
CA LEU A 219 -13.14 -0.05 0.72
C LEU A 219 -12.87 -0.61 2.13
N CYS A 220 -13.19 0.16 3.17
CA CYS A 220 -12.96 -0.27 4.55
C CYS A 220 -13.62 -1.62 4.86
N ASP A 221 -12.85 -2.55 5.39
CA ASP A 221 -13.26 -3.90 5.77
C ASP A 221 -13.87 -4.73 4.63
N ALA A 222 -13.62 -4.34 3.37
CA ALA A 222 -14.02 -5.12 2.21
C ALA A 222 -13.21 -6.41 2.10
N ARG A 223 -13.82 -7.45 1.52
CA ARG A 223 -13.20 -8.75 1.26
C ARG A 223 -13.30 -9.07 -0.22
N VAL A 224 -12.17 -9.16 -0.89
CA VAL A 224 -12.08 -9.46 -2.32
C VAL A 224 -11.40 -10.82 -2.48
N GLY A 225 -12.11 -11.85 -2.94
CA GLY A 225 -11.56 -13.20 -3.08
C GLY A 225 -10.46 -13.31 -4.15
N GLY A 226 -10.54 -12.46 -5.18
CA GLY A 226 -9.52 -12.27 -6.20
C GLY A 226 -8.65 -11.03 -5.95
N GLY A 227 -8.34 -10.30 -7.02
CA GLY A 227 -7.53 -9.07 -6.99
C GLY A 227 -8.36 -7.79 -6.91
N ALA A 228 -7.77 -6.75 -6.31
CA ALA A 228 -8.24 -5.37 -6.39
C ALA A 228 -7.35 -4.61 -7.38
N LEU A 229 -7.89 -4.37 -8.57
CA LEU A 229 -7.15 -3.97 -9.78
C LEU A 229 -7.47 -2.51 -10.13
N PHE A 230 -6.48 -1.63 -10.07
CA PHE A 230 -6.57 -0.18 -10.29
C PHE A 230 -5.57 0.31 -11.35
N GLU A 231 -5.13 -0.57 -12.25
CA GLU A 231 -4.23 -0.20 -13.34
C GLU A 231 -4.86 0.90 -14.21
N ASP A 232 -4.10 1.96 -14.48
CA ASP A 232 -4.57 3.14 -15.22
C ASP A 232 -5.81 3.83 -14.61
N ALA A 233 -6.03 3.69 -13.29
CA ALA A 233 -7.09 4.40 -12.59
C ALA A 233 -6.65 5.78 -12.09
N SER A 234 -7.56 6.75 -12.10
CA SER A 234 -7.36 8.10 -11.57
C SER A 234 -8.30 8.37 -10.40
N LEU A 235 -7.74 8.50 -9.20
CA LEU A 235 -8.47 8.83 -7.98
C LEU A 235 -8.12 10.25 -7.55
N SER A 236 -9.12 11.08 -7.28
CA SER A 236 -8.92 12.43 -6.78
C SER A 236 -9.90 12.72 -5.65
N ALA A 237 -9.47 13.42 -4.60
CA ALA A 237 -10.38 13.89 -3.57
C ALA A 237 -9.95 15.25 -3.04
N GLY A 238 -10.86 16.24 -3.11
CA GLY A 238 -10.61 17.57 -2.55
C GLY A 238 -10.62 17.58 -1.02
N HIS A 239 -11.33 16.63 -0.41
CA HIS A 239 -11.46 16.47 1.04
C HIS A 239 -11.30 15.00 1.44
N GLY A 240 -10.52 14.73 2.50
CA GLY A 240 -10.27 13.37 2.96
C GLY A 240 -9.27 12.59 2.06
N PRO A 241 -9.19 11.27 2.23
CA PRO A 241 -8.36 10.42 1.36
C PRO A 241 -9.03 10.16 0.00
N ALA A 242 -8.22 10.05 -1.05
CA ALA A 242 -8.68 9.59 -2.37
C ALA A 242 -9.06 8.11 -2.33
N LEU A 243 -8.29 7.30 -1.59
CA LEU A 243 -8.57 5.89 -1.33
C LEU A 243 -8.49 5.62 0.18
N ARG A 244 -9.54 5.06 0.74
CA ARG A 244 -9.61 4.57 2.11
C ARG A 244 -9.84 3.06 2.06
N ALA A 245 -8.87 2.27 2.54
CA ALA A 245 -8.99 0.81 2.53
C ALA A 245 -8.40 0.22 3.81
N HIS A 246 -8.91 0.65 4.96
CA HIS A 246 -8.50 0.04 6.24
C HIS A 246 -9.15 -1.33 6.39
N GLY A 247 -8.39 -2.34 6.81
CA GLY A 247 -8.92 -3.68 7.07
C GLY A 247 -9.32 -4.48 5.83
N ILE A 248 -9.01 -4.01 4.62
CA ILE A 248 -9.32 -4.76 3.40
C ILE A 248 -8.52 -6.07 3.35
N ASP A 249 -9.19 -7.15 2.97
CA ASP A 249 -8.58 -8.45 2.71
C ASP A 249 -8.69 -8.76 1.21
N VAL A 250 -7.54 -8.90 0.57
CA VAL A 250 -7.41 -9.14 -0.87
C VAL A 250 -6.77 -10.50 -1.09
N GLY A 251 -7.58 -11.36 -1.69
CA GLY A 251 -7.24 -12.72 -1.97
C GLY A 251 -6.08 -12.82 -2.94
N ALA A 252 -5.89 -11.99 -3.96
CA ALA A 252 -4.75 -12.12 -4.88
C ALA A 252 -3.78 -10.95 -4.73
N GLU A 253 -3.91 -9.98 -5.63
CA GLU A 253 -3.06 -8.79 -5.68
C GLU A 253 -3.89 -7.53 -5.48
N PHE A 254 -3.30 -6.56 -4.79
CA PHE A 254 -3.80 -5.19 -4.76
C PHE A 254 -2.91 -4.39 -5.71
N ASN A 255 -3.37 -4.24 -6.95
CA ASN A 255 -2.59 -3.70 -8.04
C ASN A 255 -2.94 -2.22 -8.28
N LEU A 256 -2.05 -1.31 -7.88
CA LEU A 256 -2.12 0.13 -8.14
C LEU A 256 -0.93 0.55 -9.03
N CYS A 257 -0.60 -0.29 -10.02
CA CYS A 257 0.53 -0.11 -10.94
C CYS A 257 0.10 0.44 -12.29
N ASP A 258 1.09 0.69 -13.14
CA ASP A 258 0.92 0.91 -14.58
C ASP A 258 -0.11 2.03 -14.88
N GLY A 259 0.27 3.28 -14.56
CA GLY A 259 -0.55 4.47 -14.87
C GLY A 259 -1.49 4.94 -13.76
N PHE A 260 -1.60 4.21 -12.65
CA PHE A 260 -2.38 4.63 -11.49
C PHE A 260 -1.99 6.04 -11.02
N THR A 261 -2.97 6.92 -10.84
CA THR A 261 -2.78 8.28 -10.35
C THR A 261 -3.69 8.57 -9.17
N ALA A 262 -3.11 9.07 -8.07
CA ALA A 262 -3.83 9.52 -6.89
C ALA A 262 -3.54 11.00 -6.61
N LEU A 263 -4.54 11.86 -6.79
CA LEU A 263 -4.54 13.25 -6.37
C LEU A 263 -5.18 13.35 -4.98
N GLY A 264 -4.39 13.06 -3.96
CA GLY A 264 -4.82 13.00 -2.57
C GLY A 264 -4.20 11.83 -1.80
N ARG A 265 -4.56 11.73 -0.53
CA ARG A 265 -4.00 10.72 0.39
C ARG A 265 -4.56 9.32 0.12
N LEU A 266 -3.69 8.32 0.15
CA LEU A 266 -4.04 6.92 0.27
C LEU A 266 -3.95 6.49 1.73
N SER A 267 -5.08 6.14 2.33
CA SER A 267 -5.20 5.80 3.75
C SER A 267 -5.60 4.33 3.90
N MET A 268 -4.61 3.49 4.15
CA MET A 268 -4.79 2.05 4.24
C MET A 268 -4.05 1.55 5.49
N SER A 269 -4.66 0.70 6.28
CA SER A 269 -4.01 0.16 7.48
C SER A 269 -4.64 -1.18 7.80
N SER A 270 -3.83 -2.07 8.35
CA SER A 270 -4.27 -3.43 8.67
C SER A 270 -4.80 -4.17 7.43
N ILE A 271 -4.20 -3.92 6.26
CA ILE A 271 -4.62 -4.61 5.04
C ILE A 271 -3.89 -5.94 4.92
N THR A 272 -4.58 -6.92 4.35
CA THR A 272 -4.00 -8.24 4.05
C THR A 272 -4.08 -8.45 2.55
N VAL A 273 -2.95 -8.72 1.92
CA VAL A 273 -2.86 -9.04 0.49
C VAL A 273 -2.07 -10.33 0.37
N ARG A 274 -2.66 -11.40 -0.18
CA ARG A 274 -1.98 -12.70 -0.22
C ARG A 274 -0.69 -12.66 -1.05
N SER A 275 -0.74 -12.03 -2.22
CA SER A 275 0.36 -12.07 -3.19
C SER A 275 1.10 -10.74 -3.24
N ARG A 276 0.66 -9.82 -4.10
CA ARG A 276 1.43 -8.64 -4.49
C ARG A 276 0.65 -7.38 -4.19
N PHE A 277 1.32 -6.42 -3.55
CA PHE A 277 0.82 -5.08 -3.32
C PHE A 277 1.69 -4.09 -4.08
N CYS A 278 1.16 -3.53 -5.17
CA CYS A 278 1.97 -2.92 -6.23
C CYS A 278 1.65 -1.42 -6.38
N PHE A 279 2.69 -0.57 -6.44
CA PHE A 279 2.64 0.86 -6.82
C PHE A 279 3.65 1.25 -7.92
N LYS A 280 4.27 0.26 -8.56
CA LYS A 280 5.16 0.44 -9.71
C LYS A 280 4.53 1.34 -10.78
N ASP A 281 5.27 2.35 -11.23
CA ASP A 281 4.85 3.33 -12.25
C ASP A 281 3.59 4.14 -11.89
N GLY A 282 3.17 4.10 -10.62
CA GLY A 282 2.08 4.91 -10.08
C GLY A 282 2.53 6.31 -9.65
N LEU A 283 1.60 7.26 -9.69
CA LEU A 283 1.75 8.64 -9.22
C LEU A 283 0.90 8.86 -7.97
N ILE A 284 1.50 9.38 -6.91
CA ILE A 284 0.79 9.86 -5.72
C ILE A 284 1.18 11.32 -5.49
N ASP A 285 0.23 12.22 -5.72
CA ASP A 285 0.36 13.65 -5.46
C ASP A 285 -0.53 14.02 -4.28
N ALA A 286 0.09 14.20 -3.12
CA ALA A 286 -0.55 14.77 -1.94
C ALA A 286 0.11 16.11 -1.59
N PRO A 287 -0.66 17.07 -1.02
CA PRO A 287 -0.08 18.34 -0.57
C PRO A 287 1.14 18.16 0.32
N ALA A 288 2.18 18.96 0.12
CA ALA A 288 3.42 18.86 0.88
C ALA A 288 3.18 18.93 2.40
N GLY A 289 3.86 18.06 3.16
CA GLY A 289 3.71 17.97 4.62
C GLY A 289 2.55 17.09 5.10
N GLN A 290 1.66 16.64 4.20
CA GLN A 290 0.59 15.71 4.53
C GLN A 290 0.99 14.24 4.28
N PRO A 291 0.29 13.27 4.92
CA PRO A 291 0.46 11.87 4.55
C PRO A 291 0.01 11.66 3.11
N ALA A 292 0.88 11.07 2.30
CA ALA A 292 0.60 10.66 0.93
C ALA A 292 0.12 9.21 0.89
N LEU A 293 0.87 8.31 1.53
CA LEU A 293 0.54 6.90 1.67
C LEU A 293 0.72 6.48 3.13
N ILE A 294 -0.38 6.06 3.75
CA ILE A 294 -0.37 5.36 5.02
C ILE A 294 -0.69 3.91 4.71
N SER A 295 0.23 3.00 5.05
CA SER A 295 0.06 1.54 4.98
C SER A 295 0.71 0.92 6.21
N ARG A 296 -0.01 1.00 7.35
CA ARG A 296 0.48 0.53 8.66
C ARG A 296 -0.10 -0.82 9.01
N ARG A 297 0.68 -1.69 9.65
CA ARG A 297 0.24 -3.03 10.08
C ARG A 297 -0.27 -3.89 8.93
N SER A 298 0.26 -3.66 7.73
CA SER A 298 -0.16 -4.33 6.51
C SER A 298 0.65 -5.62 6.29
N THR A 299 0.09 -6.59 5.57
CA THR A 299 0.81 -7.82 5.20
C THR A 299 0.70 -8.11 3.70
N ALA A 300 1.82 -8.50 3.07
CA ALA A 300 1.88 -8.96 1.68
C ALA A 300 3.07 -9.87 1.41
N SER A 301 3.02 -10.74 0.41
CA SER A 301 4.23 -11.50 0.00
C SER A 301 5.23 -10.55 -0.69
N GLU A 302 4.75 -9.70 -1.59
CA GLU A 302 5.56 -8.68 -2.25
C GLU A 302 4.94 -7.29 -2.11
N LEU A 303 5.78 -6.30 -1.82
CA LEU A 303 5.43 -4.88 -1.86
C LEU A 303 6.34 -4.14 -2.84
N ASP A 304 5.77 -3.63 -3.93
CA ASP A 304 6.48 -2.86 -4.96
C ASP A 304 6.16 -1.36 -4.81
N LEU A 305 7.20 -0.57 -4.52
CA LEU A 305 7.16 0.87 -4.28
C LEU A 305 7.97 1.65 -5.33
N ARG A 306 8.15 1.10 -6.54
CA ARG A 306 8.84 1.78 -7.64
C ARG A 306 7.94 2.81 -8.31
N PHE A 307 7.60 3.88 -7.59
CA PHE A 307 6.79 4.98 -8.10
C PHE A 307 7.40 5.62 -9.35
N ARG A 308 6.56 6.23 -10.19
CA ARG A 308 6.98 6.94 -11.40
C ARG A 308 7.87 8.16 -11.10
N GLU A 309 7.56 8.86 -10.01
CA GLU A 309 8.27 10.04 -9.53
C GLU A 309 8.31 10.06 -7.99
N PRO A 310 9.18 10.88 -7.36
CA PRO A 310 9.23 10.99 -5.91
C PRO A 310 7.88 11.42 -5.32
N VAL A 311 7.33 10.60 -4.44
CA VAL A 311 6.04 10.87 -3.79
C VAL A 311 6.09 12.21 -3.04
N LYS A 312 5.10 13.07 -3.29
CA LYS A 312 4.92 14.33 -2.56
C LYS A 312 4.18 14.06 -1.25
N GLY A 313 4.72 14.54 -0.14
CA GLY A 313 4.23 14.21 1.21
C GLY A 313 5.08 13.13 1.89
N TRP A 314 4.53 12.47 2.91
CA TRP A 314 5.23 11.40 3.63
C TRP A 314 4.57 10.04 3.50
N VAL A 315 5.38 8.99 3.57
CA VAL A 315 4.96 7.59 3.49
C VAL A 315 5.19 6.92 4.83
N SER A 316 4.19 6.17 5.33
CA SER A 316 4.35 5.34 6.53
C SER A 316 4.03 3.89 6.22
N LEU A 317 5.02 3.03 6.49
CA LEU A 317 4.97 1.57 6.38
C LEU A 317 5.10 0.90 7.75
N SER A 318 4.72 1.62 8.82
CA SER A 318 4.99 1.17 10.19
C SER A 318 4.31 -0.15 10.51
N HIS A 319 5.05 -1.07 11.14
CA HIS A 319 4.59 -2.41 11.49
C HIS A 319 4.10 -3.27 10.30
N THR A 320 4.48 -2.92 9.07
CA THR A 320 4.14 -3.71 7.89
C THR A 320 5.10 -4.88 7.74
N ARG A 321 4.56 -6.06 7.40
CA ARG A 321 5.34 -7.28 7.19
C ARG A 321 5.23 -7.70 5.73
N VAL A 322 6.37 -7.83 5.06
CA VAL A 322 6.42 -8.31 3.68
C VAL A 322 7.51 -9.36 3.50
N THR A 323 7.41 -10.25 2.52
CA THR A 323 8.55 -11.15 2.22
C THR A 323 9.57 -10.41 1.36
N VAL A 324 9.11 -9.78 0.27
CA VAL A 324 9.96 -9.02 -0.65
C VAL A 324 9.53 -7.56 -0.67
N LEU A 325 10.48 -6.65 -0.44
CA LEU A 325 10.31 -5.22 -0.62
C LEU A 325 11.07 -4.76 -1.87
N ASN A 326 10.34 -4.39 -2.92
CA ASN A 326 10.93 -3.82 -4.12
C ASN A 326 10.81 -2.30 -4.07
N ALA A 327 11.94 -1.61 -3.92
CA ALA A 327 11.92 -0.16 -3.78
C ALA A 327 13.24 0.47 -4.23
N THR A 328 13.14 1.47 -5.11
CA THR A 328 14.27 2.24 -5.67
C THR A 328 14.47 3.53 -4.88
N PRO A 329 15.60 3.74 -4.17
CA PRO A 329 15.82 4.91 -3.31
C PRO A 329 15.55 6.29 -3.94
N GLU A 330 15.65 6.38 -5.27
CA GLU A 330 15.50 7.59 -6.07
C GLU A 330 14.06 8.11 -6.08
N THR A 331 13.07 7.23 -5.93
CA THR A 331 11.63 7.54 -6.05
C THR A 331 10.94 7.65 -4.68
N TRP A 332 11.70 7.56 -3.58
CA TRP A 332 11.14 7.72 -2.23
C TRP A 332 10.92 9.18 -1.85
N PRO A 333 9.89 9.48 -1.03
CA PRO A 333 9.66 10.82 -0.54
C PRO A 333 10.78 11.29 0.40
N ARG A 334 10.74 12.59 0.74
CA ARG A 334 11.67 13.20 1.70
C ARG A 334 11.42 12.78 3.15
N ALA A 335 10.23 12.26 3.45
CA ALA A 335 9.84 11.83 4.79
C ALA A 335 9.21 10.42 4.74
N VAL A 336 9.80 9.48 5.45
CA VAL A 336 9.46 8.04 5.40
C VAL A 336 9.52 7.44 6.79
N ARG A 337 8.45 6.77 7.22
CA ARG A 337 8.43 5.99 8.46
C ARG A 337 8.41 4.51 8.17
N MET A 338 9.40 3.79 8.70
CA MET A 338 9.52 2.33 8.56
C MET A 338 9.60 1.61 9.92
N ASP A 339 9.33 2.31 11.03
CA ASP A 339 9.40 1.72 12.37
C ASP A 339 8.51 0.47 12.49
N GLY A 340 9.10 -0.62 12.99
CA GLY A 340 8.46 -1.92 13.13
C GLY A 340 8.25 -2.69 11.81
N MET A 341 8.67 -2.16 10.66
CA MET A 341 8.57 -2.87 9.38
C MET A 341 9.53 -4.06 9.36
N VAL A 342 9.07 -5.18 8.79
CA VAL A 342 9.85 -6.42 8.64
C VAL A 342 9.79 -6.90 7.19
N TYR A 343 10.94 -7.33 6.68
CA TYR A 343 11.11 -7.85 5.32
C TYR A 343 12.22 -8.90 5.23
N ASP A 344 12.10 -9.87 4.33
CA ASP A 344 13.11 -10.94 4.16
C ASP A 344 14.12 -10.62 3.04
N SER A 345 13.68 -9.88 2.02
CA SER A 345 14.52 -9.49 0.88
C SER A 345 14.23 -8.08 0.38
N LEU A 346 15.28 -7.36 -0.04
CA LEU A 346 15.20 -6.03 -0.65
C LEU A 346 15.65 -6.07 -2.10
N LEU A 347 14.82 -5.54 -2.98
CA LEU A 347 15.14 -5.36 -4.39
C LEU A 347 15.14 -3.86 -4.78
N PRO A 348 16.01 -3.45 -5.73
CA PRO A 348 17.17 -4.19 -6.22
C PRO A 348 18.24 -4.34 -5.11
N GLN A 349 19.16 -5.29 -5.28
CA GLN A 349 20.29 -5.47 -4.37
C GLN A 349 21.27 -4.29 -4.51
N LEU A 350 21.39 -3.47 -3.47
CA LEU A 350 22.22 -2.27 -3.46
C LEU A 350 23.16 -2.28 -2.24
N PRO A 351 24.31 -1.58 -2.29
CA PRO A 351 25.16 -1.43 -1.11
C PRO A 351 24.45 -0.66 0.02
N ALA A 352 24.81 -0.95 1.28
CA ALA A 352 24.18 -0.33 2.45
C ALA A 352 24.23 1.21 2.42
N ARG A 353 25.30 1.79 1.88
CA ARG A 353 25.51 3.24 1.80
C ARG A 353 24.43 3.96 0.99
N GLN A 354 23.83 3.30 0.01
CA GLN A 354 22.76 3.88 -0.81
C GLN A 354 21.39 3.78 -0.13
N ARG A 355 21.19 2.78 0.74
CA ARG A 355 19.95 2.58 1.51
C ARG A 355 19.88 3.43 2.78
N LEU A 356 21.01 3.65 3.45
CA LEU A 356 21.08 4.37 4.74
C LEU A 356 20.47 5.78 4.75
N PRO A 357 20.62 6.61 3.71
CA PRO A 357 19.99 7.93 3.67
C PRO A 357 18.47 7.87 3.79
N LEU A 358 17.82 6.77 3.37
CA LEU A 358 16.38 6.59 3.49
C LEU A 358 15.95 6.47 4.96
N LEU A 359 16.67 5.70 5.76
CA LEU A 359 16.37 5.51 7.20
C LEU A 359 16.57 6.77 8.04
N ALA A 360 17.26 7.77 7.49
CA ALA A 360 17.43 9.08 8.12
C ALA A 360 16.26 10.03 7.88
N ARG A 361 15.30 9.66 7.03
CA ARG A 361 14.15 10.48 6.63
C ARG A 361 12.92 10.28 7.52
N ASP A 362 13.05 9.66 8.69
CA ASP A 362 11.92 9.48 9.60
C ASP A 362 11.49 10.84 10.21
N PRO A 363 10.23 11.27 10.01
CA PRO A 363 9.75 12.53 10.57
C PRO A 363 9.67 12.54 12.10
N GLU A 364 9.62 11.37 12.76
CA GLU A 364 9.60 11.26 14.23
C GLU A 364 10.99 11.15 14.87
N GLY A 365 12.05 11.14 14.06
CA GLY A 365 13.43 11.11 14.53
C GLY A 365 14.05 9.72 14.49
N PHE A 366 15.09 9.51 15.30
CA PHE A 366 15.90 8.30 15.23
C PHE A 366 15.23 7.11 15.93
N THR A 367 15.00 6.04 15.18
CA THR A 367 14.54 4.73 15.68
C THR A 367 15.60 3.65 15.41
N PRO A 368 15.96 2.80 16.39
CA PRO A 368 16.97 1.75 16.20
C PRO A 368 16.52 0.60 15.28
N GLN A 369 15.26 0.17 15.36
CA GLN A 369 14.76 -1.06 14.73
C GLN A 369 14.95 -1.10 13.19
N PRO A 370 14.70 -0.02 12.41
CA PRO A 370 14.89 -0.07 10.96
C PRO A 370 16.34 -0.36 10.54
N TYR A 371 17.32 0.06 11.34
CA TYR A 371 18.73 -0.23 11.10
C TYR A 371 19.06 -1.69 11.40
N GLU A 372 18.50 -2.26 12.46
CA GLU A 372 18.69 -3.66 12.82
C GLU A 372 18.07 -4.60 11.78
N GLN A 373 16.86 -4.28 11.31
CA GLN A 373 16.20 -5.02 10.25
C GLN A 373 17.03 -5.02 8.96
N LEU A 374 17.53 -3.86 8.54
CA LEU A 374 18.37 -3.75 7.34
C LEU A 374 19.69 -4.53 7.50
N ALA A 375 20.33 -4.44 8.66
CA ALA A 375 21.57 -5.19 8.93
C ALA A 375 21.33 -6.71 9.00
N ALA A 376 20.20 -7.16 9.56
CA ALA A 376 19.82 -8.57 9.57
C ALA A 376 19.62 -9.10 8.15
N THR A 377 18.93 -8.35 7.30
CA THR A 377 18.70 -8.70 5.89
C THR A 377 20.01 -8.85 5.14
N TYR A 378 20.94 -7.89 5.23
CA TYR A 378 22.26 -8.02 4.58
C TYR A 378 23.04 -9.24 5.08
N ARG A 379 22.96 -9.61 6.37
CA ARG A 379 23.61 -10.82 6.89
C ARG A 379 23.01 -12.09 6.30
N GLN A 380 21.67 -12.18 6.21
CA GLN A 380 20.99 -13.33 5.63
C GLN A 380 21.38 -13.55 4.16
N HIS A 381 21.64 -12.47 3.41
CA HIS A 381 22.10 -12.53 2.03
C HIS A 381 23.63 -12.60 1.88
N GLY A 382 24.40 -12.81 2.97
CA GLY A 382 25.87 -12.97 2.91
C GLY A 382 26.68 -11.67 2.78
N HIS A 383 26.04 -10.50 2.84
CA HIS A 383 26.67 -9.18 2.73
C HIS A 383 27.12 -8.63 4.11
N ASP A 384 28.01 -9.35 4.80
CA ASP A 384 28.46 -8.98 6.15
C ASP A 384 29.09 -7.58 6.24
N ARG A 385 29.81 -7.15 5.21
CA ARG A 385 30.45 -5.82 5.17
C ARG A 385 29.41 -4.70 5.17
N ASP A 386 28.30 -4.88 4.47
CA ASP A 386 27.19 -3.94 4.41
C ASP A 386 26.42 -3.93 5.72
N ALA A 387 26.15 -5.11 6.31
CA ALA A 387 25.53 -5.22 7.62
C ALA A 387 26.30 -4.46 8.72
N ARG A 388 27.64 -4.61 8.75
CA ARG A 388 28.51 -3.85 9.68
C ARG A 388 28.46 -2.35 9.41
N THR A 389 28.33 -1.95 8.14
CA THR A 389 28.20 -0.53 7.75
C THR A 389 26.90 0.07 8.27
N VAL A 390 25.79 -0.69 8.23
CA VAL A 390 24.50 -0.25 8.77
C VAL A 390 24.55 -0.11 10.28
N LEU A 391 25.07 -1.10 11.01
CA LEU A 391 25.19 -1.04 12.47
C LEU A 391 26.13 0.06 12.94
N LEU A 392 27.20 0.34 12.20
CA LEU A 392 28.07 1.49 12.45
C LEU A 392 27.30 2.82 12.28
N ALA A 393 26.46 2.93 11.25
CA ALA A 393 25.62 4.12 11.04
C ALA A 393 24.58 4.29 12.16
N GLN A 394 24.00 3.19 12.64
CA GLN A 394 23.10 3.17 13.80
C GLN A 394 23.79 3.73 15.05
N GLN A 395 24.99 3.24 15.39
CA GLN A 395 25.75 3.71 16.56
C GLN A 395 26.14 5.19 16.48
N ARG A 396 26.47 5.68 15.28
CA ARG A 396 26.72 7.12 15.05
C ARG A 396 25.49 7.99 15.29
N ARG A 397 24.31 7.50 14.92
CA ARG A 397 23.05 8.19 15.20
C ARG A 397 22.69 8.15 16.69
N LEU A 398 22.88 6.99 17.33
CA LEU A 398 22.70 6.84 18.78
C LEU A 398 23.63 7.77 19.56
N ARG A 399 24.84 8.04 19.08
CA ARG A 399 25.73 9.05 19.70
C ARG A 399 25.04 10.40 19.84
N GLY A 400 24.26 10.82 18.85
CA GLY A 400 23.53 12.09 18.88
C GLY A 400 22.53 12.22 20.04
N THR A 401 22.05 11.09 20.58
CA THR A 401 21.07 11.06 21.68
C THR A 401 21.73 10.95 23.06
N LEU A 402 23.06 10.77 23.14
CA LEU A 402 23.77 10.60 24.41
C LEU A 402 24.07 11.96 25.10
N PRO A 403 24.21 11.98 26.44
CA PRO A 403 24.80 13.10 27.15
C PRO A 403 26.27 13.32 26.76
N TRP A 404 26.81 14.50 27.07
CA TRP A 404 28.13 14.93 26.57
C TRP A 404 29.29 13.96 26.87
N PRO A 405 29.42 13.32 28.06
CA PRO A 405 30.55 12.42 28.31
C PRO A 405 30.44 11.16 27.44
N GLY A 406 29.21 10.66 27.31
CA GLY A 406 28.90 9.53 26.43
C GLY A 406 29.20 9.84 24.96
N ARG A 407 28.95 11.08 24.51
CA ARG A 407 29.30 11.51 23.15
C ARG A 407 30.79 11.49 22.88
N VAL A 408 31.61 12.00 23.80
CA VAL A 408 33.08 12.02 23.67
C VAL A 408 33.62 10.60 23.64
N TRP A 409 33.21 9.75 24.59
CA TRP A 409 33.62 8.35 24.64
C TRP A 409 33.21 7.56 23.39
N SER A 410 31.97 7.73 22.95
CA SER A 410 31.43 7.14 21.73
C SER A 410 32.16 7.64 20.48
N GLY A 411 32.60 8.89 20.47
CA GLY A 411 33.47 9.47 19.43
C GLY A 411 34.84 8.79 19.37
N PHE A 412 35.47 8.61 20.53
CA PHE A 412 36.74 7.89 20.65
C PHE A 412 36.63 6.44 20.14
N GLN A 413 35.54 5.73 20.45
CA GLN A 413 35.30 4.36 19.96
C GLN A 413 35.12 4.28 18.43
N ASP A 414 34.51 5.27 17.79
CA ASP A 414 34.38 5.30 16.32
C ASP A 414 35.71 5.58 15.63
N LEU A 415 36.50 6.49 16.19
CA LEU A 415 37.82 6.85 15.65
C LEU A 415 38.80 5.67 15.71
N THR A 416 38.84 4.96 16.84
CA THR A 416 39.78 3.87 17.09
C THR A 416 39.36 2.58 16.38
N VAL A 417 38.19 2.02 16.71
CA VAL A 417 37.78 0.67 16.29
C VAL A 417 36.44 0.64 15.53
N GLY A 418 35.80 1.80 15.34
CA GLY A 418 34.49 1.87 14.69
C GLY A 418 33.43 1.09 15.48
N TYR A 419 33.43 1.19 16.81
CA TYR A 419 32.58 0.38 17.70
C TYR A 419 32.76 -1.15 17.59
N GLY A 420 33.94 -1.60 17.13
CA GLY A 420 34.20 -3.02 16.87
C GLY A 420 33.72 -3.51 15.51
N TYR A 421 33.09 -2.66 14.68
CA TYR A 421 32.68 -3.01 13.32
C TYR A 421 33.80 -2.82 12.27
N ARG A 422 34.90 -2.14 12.62
CA ARG A 422 36.07 -1.91 11.75
C ARG A 422 37.40 -2.21 12.47
N PRO A 423 37.67 -3.47 12.85
CA PRO A 423 38.86 -3.83 13.64
C PRO A 423 40.18 -3.49 12.95
N MET A 424 40.23 -3.45 11.61
CA MET A 424 41.44 -3.09 10.87
C MET A 424 41.97 -1.69 11.20
N ARG A 425 41.11 -0.77 11.67
CA ARG A 425 41.57 0.55 12.14
C ARG A 425 42.46 0.46 13.37
N ALA A 426 42.19 -0.48 14.27
CA ALA A 426 43.03 -0.71 15.44
C ALA A 426 44.44 -1.12 15.04
N VAL A 427 44.59 -1.92 13.98
CA VAL A 427 45.89 -2.29 13.41
C VAL A 427 46.63 -1.07 12.87
N TRP A 428 45.96 -0.19 12.12
CA TRP A 428 46.57 1.05 11.64
C TRP A 428 47.00 1.97 12.77
N TRP A 429 46.18 2.11 13.82
CA TRP A 429 46.54 2.88 15.01
C TRP A 429 47.73 2.26 15.75
N LEU A 430 47.75 0.94 15.91
CA LEU A 430 48.88 0.21 16.48
C LEU A 430 50.16 0.47 15.68
N CYS A 431 50.12 0.37 14.35
CA CYS A 431 51.26 0.67 13.48
C CYS A 431 51.70 2.14 13.60
N ALA A 432 50.77 3.10 13.68
CA ALA A 432 51.08 4.51 13.83
C ALA A 432 51.74 4.81 15.19
N ILE A 433 51.22 4.21 16.27
CA ILE A 433 51.79 4.31 17.62
C ILE A 433 53.18 3.67 17.65
N MET A 434 53.34 2.49 17.03
CA MET A 434 54.63 1.81 16.88
C MET A 434 55.64 2.70 16.15
N LEU A 435 55.26 3.25 14.99
CA LEU A 435 56.13 4.15 14.24
C LEU A 435 56.49 5.41 15.05
N SER A 436 55.54 5.97 15.79
CA SER A 436 55.79 7.14 16.65
C SER A 436 56.80 6.85 17.77
N GLY A 437 56.69 5.67 18.41
CA GLY A 437 57.63 5.25 19.45
C GLY A 437 59.01 4.96 18.89
N ILE A 438 59.08 4.30 17.73
CA ILE A 438 60.34 4.06 17.00
C ILE A 438 61.04 5.38 16.71
N LEU A 439 60.33 6.36 16.16
CA LEU A 439 60.89 7.68 15.84
C LEU A 439 61.34 8.41 17.12
N LEU A 440 60.54 8.36 18.18
CA LEU A 440 60.84 8.99 19.47
C LEU A 440 62.12 8.45 20.08
N PHE A 441 62.25 7.11 20.21
CA PHE A 441 63.39 6.48 20.86
C PHE A 441 64.62 6.36 19.95
N THR A 442 64.45 6.47 18.63
CA THR A 442 65.59 6.68 17.71
C THR A 442 66.17 8.08 17.90
N ARG A 443 65.32 9.10 18.12
CA ARG A 443 65.78 10.47 18.32
C ARG A 443 66.38 10.70 19.70
N TRP A 444 65.85 10.02 20.72
CA TRP A 444 66.27 10.11 22.11
C TRP A 444 66.33 8.72 22.75
N PRO A 445 67.45 8.00 22.61
CA PRO A 445 67.58 6.66 23.14
C PRO A 445 67.60 6.66 24.69
N PRO A 446 66.86 5.75 25.35
CA PRO A 446 66.90 5.56 26.79
C PRO A 446 68.26 5.05 27.26
N GLN A 447 68.57 5.26 28.54
CA GLN A 447 69.85 4.86 29.13
C GLN A 447 69.77 3.42 29.66
N ALA A 448 70.86 2.68 29.55
CA ALA A 448 70.96 1.34 30.13
C ALA A 448 70.83 1.40 31.66
N VAL A 449 70.10 0.44 32.23
CA VAL A 449 69.91 0.32 33.68
C VAL A 449 71.19 -0.18 34.37
N ASP A 450 71.91 -1.12 33.73
CA ASP A 450 73.23 -1.61 34.16
C ASP A 450 74.31 -1.29 33.11
N PRO A 451 75.28 -0.42 33.41
CA PRO A 451 76.33 -0.02 32.46
C PRO A 451 77.40 -1.10 32.22
N GLY A 452 77.39 -2.23 32.95
CA GLY A 452 78.46 -3.23 32.90
C GLY A 452 78.60 -3.97 31.55
N LYS A 453 77.47 -4.31 30.89
CA LYS A 453 77.39 -4.91 29.54
C LYS A 453 75.99 -4.72 28.91
N PRO A 454 75.62 -3.51 28.48
CA PRO A 454 74.28 -3.29 27.93
C PRO A 454 74.12 -4.01 26.57
N PRO A 455 72.98 -4.67 26.31
CA PRO A 455 72.68 -5.19 24.97
C PRO A 455 72.61 -4.04 23.94
N HIS A 456 72.79 -4.32 22.65
CA HIS A 456 72.67 -3.29 21.62
C HIS A 456 71.24 -2.71 21.60
N PHE A 457 71.11 -1.40 21.87
CA PHE A 457 69.82 -0.73 21.85
C PHE A 457 69.23 -0.74 20.44
N GLN A 458 67.99 -1.23 20.32
CA GLN A 458 67.22 -1.17 19.07
C GLN A 458 65.86 -0.52 19.36
N ALA A 459 65.68 0.70 18.88
CA ALA A 459 64.46 1.48 19.12
C ALA A 459 63.18 0.74 18.67
N ALA A 460 63.24 -0.06 17.60
CA ALA A 460 62.14 -0.90 17.15
C ALA A 460 61.76 -1.96 18.18
N ILE A 461 62.71 -2.78 18.62
CA ILE A 461 62.46 -3.86 19.59
C ILE A 461 62.00 -3.28 20.93
N TYR A 462 62.64 -2.21 21.39
CA TYR A 462 62.22 -1.51 22.61
C TYR A 462 60.79 -0.95 22.51
N THR A 463 60.39 -0.41 21.36
CA THR A 463 59.01 0.06 21.16
C THR A 463 58.02 -1.11 21.08
N PHE A 464 58.42 -2.24 20.49
CA PHE A 464 57.61 -3.46 20.47
C PHE A 464 57.33 -3.98 21.87
N ASP A 465 58.34 -4.04 22.75
CA ASP A 465 58.19 -4.44 24.16
C ASP A 465 57.15 -3.56 24.88
N LEU A 466 57.22 -2.24 24.67
CA LEU A 466 56.30 -1.31 25.32
C LEU A 466 54.85 -1.41 24.79
N VAL A 467 54.67 -1.62 23.48
CA VAL A 467 53.34 -1.53 22.83
C VAL A 467 52.62 -2.88 22.74
N LEU A 468 53.37 -4.00 22.67
CA LEU A 468 52.82 -5.36 22.57
C LEU A 468 52.90 -6.07 23.93
N PRO A 469 51.85 -6.03 24.76
CA PRO A 469 51.90 -6.52 26.14
C PRO A 469 52.10 -8.04 26.29
N LEU A 470 52.06 -8.79 25.18
CA LEU A 470 52.13 -10.26 25.17
C LEU A 470 53.49 -10.79 24.70
N VAL A 471 54.41 -9.91 24.27
CA VAL A 471 55.70 -10.31 23.71
C VAL A 471 56.79 -9.50 24.41
N ASP A 472 57.72 -10.19 25.07
CA ASP A 472 58.88 -9.59 25.74
C ASP A 472 60.15 -9.99 24.98
N PHE A 473 60.81 -9.01 24.36
CA PHE A 473 62.11 -9.14 23.69
C PHE A 473 63.27 -8.68 24.58
N GLY A 474 63.01 -8.28 25.83
CA GLY A 474 64.01 -8.00 26.87
C GLY A 474 64.69 -6.63 26.82
N GLN A 475 64.32 -5.73 25.90
CA GLN A 475 64.90 -4.38 25.83
C GLN A 475 64.27 -3.44 26.86
N GLU A 476 62.98 -3.58 27.16
CA GLU A 476 62.31 -2.76 28.20
C GLU A 476 63.00 -2.89 29.57
N GLN A 477 63.43 -4.09 29.94
CA GLN A 477 64.09 -4.35 31.22
C GLN A 477 65.54 -3.84 31.26
N ALA A 478 66.19 -3.77 30.09
CA ALA A 478 67.59 -3.36 29.96
C ALA A 478 67.77 -1.83 29.89
N PHE A 479 66.74 -1.08 29.47
CA PHE A 479 66.82 0.37 29.24
C PHE A 479 65.70 1.13 29.95
N SER A 480 66.05 2.16 30.72
CA SER A 480 65.07 3.01 31.40
C SER A 480 65.03 4.42 30.80
N PRO A 481 63.87 4.89 30.34
CA PRO A 481 63.70 6.29 29.93
C PRO A 481 63.68 7.17 31.18
N ARG A 482 64.34 8.35 31.13
CA ARG A 482 64.38 9.32 32.24
C ARG A 482 63.72 10.64 31.84
N GLY A 483 63.16 11.35 32.82
CA GLY A 483 62.49 12.64 32.60
C GLY A 483 61.21 12.50 31.79
N GLY A 484 60.96 13.40 30.83
CA GLY A 484 59.74 13.41 30.01
C GLY A 484 59.51 12.14 29.18
N LEU A 485 60.56 11.40 28.84
CA LEU A 485 60.47 10.15 28.08
C LEU A 485 59.81 9.02 28.88
N GLN A 486 59.85 9.09 30.22
CA GLN A 486 59.19 8.10 31.08
C GLN A 486 57.68 8.15 30.91
N TRP A 487 57.10 9.36 30.88
CA TRP A 487 55.68 9.54 30.62
C TRP A 487 55.29 9.11 29.22
N ALA A 488 56.15 9.34 28.21
CA ALA A 488 55.91 8.85 26.86
C ALA A 488 55.87 7.31 26.80
N ALA A 489 56.77 6.62 27.49
CA ALA A 489 56.76 5.16 27.59
C ALA A 489 55.47 4.64 28.27
N VAL A 490 55.05 5.25 29.39
CA VAL A 490 53.79 4.90 30.07
C VAL A 490 52.58 5.10 29.15
N VAL A 491 52.53 6.19 28.38
CA VAL A 491 51.45 6.44 27.41
C VAL A 491 51.43 5.38 26.31
N LEU A 492 52.60 4.99 25.78
CA LEU A 492 52.70 3.93 24.77
C LEU A 492 52.20 2.58 25.30
N VAL A 493 52.56 2.22 26.53
CA VAL A 493 52.08 1.00 27.21
C VAL A 493 50.56 1.02 27.38
N CYS A 494 50.01 2.12 27.92
CA CYS A 494 48.57 2.27 28.11
C CYS A 494 47.78 2.19 26.78
N LEU A 495 48.28 2.84 25.72
CA LEU A 495 47.67 2.79 24.39
C LEU A 495 47.77 1.38 23.76
N GLY A 496 48.91 0.71 23.95
CA GLY A 496 49.13 -0.68 23.54
C GLY A 496 48.10 -1.64 24.15
N TRP A 497 47.93 -1.59 25.47
CA TRP A 497 46.91 -2.37 26.19
C TRP A 497 45.48 -2.06 25.72
N LEU A 498 45.15 -0.79 25.51
CA LEU A 498 43.81 -0.37 25.07
C LEU A 498 43.50 -0.87 23.64
N LEU A 499 44.47 -0.81 22.72
CA LEU A 499 44.30 -1.31 21.36
C LEU A 499 44.33 -2.84 21.29
N ALA A 500 45.19 -3.50 22.06
CA ALA A 500 45.28 -4.96 22.11
C ALA A 500 43.98 -5.58 22.63
N THR A 501 43.42 -5.05 23.73
CA THR A 501 42.15 -5.54 24.30
C THR A 501 40.97 -5.35 23.34
N THR A 502 40.92 -4.20 22.65
CA THR A 502 39.86 -3.92 21.67
C THR A 502 40.00 -4.74 20.38
N ALA A 503 41.22 -4.96 19.90
CA ALA A 503 41.50 -5.84 18.76
C ALA A 503 41.16 -7.31 19.08
N ALA A 504 41.51 -7.79 20.28
CA ALA A 504 41.17 -9.13 20.76
C ALA A 504 39.65 -9.33 20.86
N ALA A 505 38.93 -8.36 21.42
CA ALA A 505 37.46 -8.38 21.46
C ALA A 505 36.83 -8.39 20.05
N GLY A 506 37.41 -7.62 19.11
CA GLY A 506 36.99 -7.61 17.71
C GLY A 506 37.26 -8.92 16.98
N ALA A 507 38.45 -9.50 17.17
CA ALA A 507 38.87 -10.76 16.56
C ALA A 507 38.04 -11.95 17.08
N ASN A 508 37.78 -12.01 18.39
CA ASN A 508 36.95 -13.06 18.99
C ASN A 508 35.51 -13.04 18.42
N ARG A 509 34.98 -11.85 18.11
CA ARG A 509 33.67 -11.70 17.47
C ARG A 509 33.66 -12.11 15.99
N VAL A 510 34.81 -12.10 15.32
CA VAL A 510 34.99 -12.63 13.94
C VAL A 510 35.20 -14.14 13.95
N LEU A 511 35.95 -14.67 14.93
CA LEU A 511 36.27 -16.10 15.04
C LEU A 511 35.09 -16.94 15.51
N ARG A 512 34.21 -16.43 16.38
CA ARG A 512 32.97 -17.12 16.81
C ARG A 512 31.87 -17.21 15.72
N ARG A 513 32.16 -16.79 14.49
CA ARG A 513 31.21 -16.78 13.36
C ARG A 513 31.54 -17.78 12.25
N ASN A 514 32.65 -18.50 12.39
CA ASN A 514 32.88 -19.77 11.71
C ASN A 514 32.64 -20.89 12.71
#